data_AF-A0A935D8U4-F1
#
_entry.id   AF-A0A935D8U4-F1
#
_cell.length_a   1.000
_cell.length_b   1.000
_cell.length_c   1.000
_cell.angle_alpha   90.00
_cell.angle_beta   90.00
_cell.angle_gamma   90.00
#
_symmetry.space_group_name_H-M   'P 1'
#
loop_
_entity.id
_entity.type
_entity.pdbx_description
1 polymer ?
#
loop_
_entity_poly.entity_id
_entity_poly.type
_entity_poly.pdbx_seq_one_letter_code
_entity_poly.pdbx_strand_id
1 'polypeptide(L)'
;MHRILLFAAATLITCFIQAQIAHDLTIYSEDGLKFTLTVNGETVNAEPSTNVKLENTNYDFARVVITFEDENIPQIERKALQLATPGTGPKGPVAVVFAIKEKKGEQILRFVGRSAKKIQDNPTIIINNK
;
A
#
# COMPACT_ATOMS: atom_id res chain seq x y z
N MET A 1 1.64 21.10 -47.20
CA MET A 1 1.09 19.79 -46.76
C MET A 1 1.98 19.10 -45.71
N HIS A 2 3.31 19.12 -45.86
CA HIS A 2 4.26 18.52 -44.90
C HIS A 2 4.17 19.06 -43.45
N ARG A 3 3.90 20.37 -43.30
CA ARG A 3 3.79 21.04 -41.99
C ARG A 3 2.53 20.67 -41.21
N ILE A 4 1.45 20.32 -41.91
CA ILE A 4 0.18 19.87 -41.28
C ILE A 4 0.32 18.42 -40.83
N LEU A 5 1.08 17.61 -41.59
CA LEU A 5 1.42 16.24 -41.22
C LEU A 5 2.26 16.18 -39.93
N LEU A 6 3.20 17.11 -39.76
CA LEU A 6 4.03 17.22 -38.54
C LEU A 6 3.22 17.65 -37.31
N PHE A 7 2.22 18.52 -37.47
CA PHE A 7 1.33 18.89 -36.37
C PHE A 7 0.36 17.77 -35.97
N ALA A 8 -0.13 16.97 -36.93
CA ALA A 8 -0.99 15.82 -36.66
C ALA A 8 -0.25 14.64 -36.02
N ALA A 9 1.06 14.51 -36.25
CA ALA A 9 1.90 13.49 -35.61
C ALA A 9 2.22 13.81 -34.14
N ALA A 10 2.25 15.09 -33.75
CA ALA A 10 2.57 15.51 -32.39
C ALA A 10 1.41 15.32 -31.39
N THR A 11 0.16 15.36 -31.84
CA THR A 11 -1.05 15.19 -31.01
C THR A 11 -1.37 13.73 -30.67
N LEU A 12 -0.71 12.76 -31.27
CA LEU A 12 -0.98 11.33 -31.04
C LEU A 12 -0.23 10.74 -29.83
N ILE A 13 0.70 11.48 -29.22
CA ILE A 13 1.59 11.00 -28.14
C ILE A 13 1.05 11.28 -26.73
N THR A 14 0.02 12.12 -26.56
CA THR A 14 -0.43 12.55 -25.22
C THR A 14 -1.53 11.70 -24.59
N CYS A 15 -1.94 10.60 -25.21
CA CYS A 15 -2.98 9.75 -24.65
C CYS A 15 -2.34 8.65 -23.78
N PHE A 16 -2.82 8.51 -22.54
CA PHE A 16 -2.58 7.39 -21.60
C PHE A 16 -1.44 7.50 -20.56
N ILE A 17 -1.26 8.64 -19.90
CA ILE A 17 -0.74 8.62 -18.51
C ILE A 17 -1.94 8.44 -17.56
N GLN A 18 -2.48 7.22 -17.51
CA GLN A 18 -3.46 6.80 -16.49
C GLN A 18 -2.88 5.67 -15.66
N ALA A 19 -1.92 6.00 -14.81
CA ALA A 19 -1.63 5.30 -13.57
C ALA A 19 -1.28 6.42 -12.59
N GLN A 20 -1.82 6.50 -11.38
CA GLN A 20 -1.54 5.54 -10.32
C GLN A 20 -2.62 5.70 -9.25
N ILE A 21 -3.55 4.73 -9.15
CA ILE A 21 -4.29 4.59 -7.89
C ILE A 21 -3.25 4.06 -6.89
N ALA A 22 -2.91 4.88 -5.90
CA ALA A 22 -1.79 4.64 -4.99
C ALA A 22 -2.31 4.45 -3.55
N HIS A 23 -2.54 3.20 -3.17
CA HIS A 23 -2.99 2.82 -1.83
C HIS A 23 -1.84 2.85 -0.81
N ASP A 24 -2.19 2.99 0.46
CA ASP A 24 -1.27 2.71 1.57
C ASP A 24 -1.78 1.48 2.32
N LEU A 25 -0.87 0.61 2.75
CA LEU A 25 -1.14 -0.51 3.63
C LEU A 25 -0.36 -0.29 4.93
N THR A 26 -1.06 -0.32 6.06
CA THR A 26 -0.44 -0.34 7.39
C THR A 26 -0.81 -1.65 8.09
N ILE A 27 0.19 -2.33 8.62
CA ILE A 27 0.02 -3.49 9.50
C ILE A 27 0.74 -3.19 10.80
N TYR A 28 0.08 -3.39 11.93
CA TYR A 28 0.70 -3.28 13.25
C TYR A 28 0.36 -4.48 14.13
N SER A 29 1.21 -4.77 15.10
CA SER A 29 0.93 -5.75 16.15
C SER A 29 0.29 -5.07 17.36
N GLU A 30 -0.85 -5.59 17.80
CA GLU A 30 -1.53 -5.13 19.02
C GLU A 30 -0.77 -5.54 20.28
N ASP A 31 -0.15 -6.71 20.25
CA ASP A 31 0.58 -7.31 21.36
C ASP A 31 2.07 -6.91 21.38
N GLY A 32 2.50 -6.03 20.47
CA GLY A 32 3.88 -5.53 20.39
C GLY A 32 4.90 -6.53 19.80
N LEU A 33 4.43 -7.58 19.12
CA LEU A 33 5.30 -8.53 18.42
C LEU A 33 5.96 -7.86 17.22
N LYS A 34 7.27 -8.02 17.08
CA LYS A 34 7.98 -7.57 15.88
C LYS A 34 7.83 -8.58 14.76
N PHE A 35 7.73 -8.07 13.54
CA PHE A 35 7.59 -8.89 12.35
C PHE A 35 8.24 -8.23 11.13
N THR A 36 8.52 -9.06 10.14
CA THR A 36 8.88 -8.69 8.78
C THR A 36 7.67 -8.87 7.88
N LEU A 37 7.37 -7.84 7.09
CA LEU A 37 6.28 -7.81 6.13
C LEU A 37 6.83 -8.05 4.72
N THR A 38 6.33 -9.09 4.06
CA THR A 38 6.58 -9.36 2.65
C THR A 38 5.30 -9.17 1.85
N VAL A 39 5.34 -8.30 0.85
CA VAL A 39 4.22 -7.98 -0.04
C VAL A 39 4.60 -8.39 -1.47
N ASN A 40 3.82 -9.29 -2.08
CA ASN A 40 4.05 -9.81 -3.43
C ASN A 40 5.47 -10.36 -3.68
N GLY A 41 6.14 -10.85 -2.61
CA GLY A 41 7.50 -11.39 -2.67
C GLY A 41 8.61 -10.39 -2.33
N GLU A 42 8.27 -9.11 -2.14
CA GLU A 42 9.22 -8.07 -1.74
C GLU A 42 9.10 -7.77 -0.24
N THR A 43 10.23 -7.72 0.46
CA THR A 43 10.27 -7.35 1.88
C THR A 43 10.15 -5.83 2.02
N VAL A 44 9.22 -5.36 2.85
CA VAL A 44 8.89 -3.93 3.01
C VAL A 44 9.78 -3.24 4.04
N ASN A 45 10.07 -3.92 5.15
CA ASN A 45 10.90 -3.38 6.23
C ASN A 45 12.23 -4.14 6.34
N ALA A 46 13.34 -3.40 6.45
CA ALA A 46 14.68 -3.99 6.54
C ALA A 46 14.91 -4.77 7.84
N GLU A 47 14.35 -4.28 8.95
CA GLU A 47 14.44 -4.89 10.28
C GLU A 47 13.05 -5.19 10.82
N PRO A 48 12.85 -6.29 11.58
CA PRO A 48 11.57 -6.61 12.22
C PRO A 48 11.05 -5.43 13.05
N SER A 49 9.79 -5.06 12.84
CA SER A 49 9.14 -3.91 13.49
C SER A 49 7.73 -4.28 13.97
N THR A 50 7.20 -3.54 14.94
CA THR A 50 5.82 -3.71 15.43
C THR A 50 4.79 -2.99 14.57
N ASN A 51 5.22 -2.10 13.67
CA ASN A 51 4.39 -1.35 12.76
C ASN A 51 5.15 -1.16 11.43
N VAL A 52 4.50 -1.59 10.34
CA VAL A 52 5.06 -1.47 8.98
C VAL A 52 4.02 -0.82 8.08
N LYS A 53 4.49 0.19 7.33
CA LYS A 53 3.69 0.91 6.34
C LYS A 53 4.29 0.73 4.96
N LEU A 54 3.49 0.27 4.01
CA LEU A 54 3.77 0.32 2.58
C LEU A 54 2.98 1.49 2.00
N GLU A 55 3.67 2.42 1.36
CA GLU A 55 3.06 3.63 0.78
C GLU A 55 2.99 3.54 -0.74
N ASN A 56 1.99 4.19 -1.32
CA ASN A 56 1.85 4.40 -2.76
C ASN A 56 1.85 3.11 -3.61
N THR A 57 1.27 2.03 -3.10
CA THR A 57 1.16 0.78 -3.87
C THR A 57 0.03 0.84 -4.89
N ASN A 58 0.27 0.30 -6.09
CA ASN A 58 -0.72 0.18 -7.17
C ASN A 58 -1.56 -1.10 -7.09
N TYR A 59 -1.43 -1.88 -6.01
CA TYR A 59 -2.13 -3.15 -5.87
C TYR A 59 -3.53 -2.95 -5.28
N ASP A 60 -4.55 -3.40 -6.02
CA ASP A 60 -5.91 -3.55 -5.47
C ASP A 60 -5.99 -4.72 -4.47
N PHE A 61 -5.22 -5.76 -4.75
CA PHE A 61 -5.05 -6.96 -3.93
C PHE A 61 -3.56 -7.33 -3.86
N ALA A 62 -3.10 -7.76 -2.70
CA ALA A 62 -1.72 -8.18 -2.53
C ALA A 62 -1.61 -9.53 -1.80
N ARG A 63 -0.61 -10.33 -2.18
CA ARG A 63 -0.14 -11.44 -1.36
C ARG A 63 0.69 -10.86 -0.22
N VAL A 64 0.31 -11.16 1.01
CA VAL A 64 1.00 -10.70 2.21
C VAL A 64 1.47 -11.90 3.02
N VAL A 65 2.74 -11.87 3.42
CA VAL A 65 3.35 -12.81 4.37
C VAL A 65 3.91 -12.00 5.53
N ILE A 66 3.52 -12.38 6.74
CA ILE A 66 4.00 -11.79 8.00
C ILE A 66 4.83 -12.85 8.71
N THR A 67 6.12 -12.61 8.86
CA THR A 67 7.06 -13.49 9.55
C THR A 67 7.47 -12.82 10.85
N PHE A 68 7.22 -13.46 11.99
CA PHE A 68 7.53 -12.90 13.30
C PHE A 68 9.03 -13.01 13.62
N GLU A 69 9.55 -12.10 14.47
CA GLU A 69 10.92 -12.16 15.00
C GLU A 69 11.14 -13.43 15.85
N ASP A 70 10.10 -13.86 16.57
CA ASP A 70 10.09 -15.15 17.26
C ASP A 70 9.64 -16.27 16.31
N GLU A 71 10.58 -17.16 15.98
CA GLU A 71 10.36 -18.30 15.07
C GLU A 71 9.35 -19.32 15.61
N ASN A 72 9.02 -19.30 16.91
CA ASN A 72 7.98 -20.16 17.49
C ASN A 72 6.57 -19.72 17.11
N ILE A 73 6.40 -18.49 16.63
CA ILE A 73 5.11 -17.95 16.22
C ILE A 73 4.88 -18.27 14.74
N PRO A 74 3.81 -19.01 14.38
CA PRO A 74 3.51 -19.31 12.99
C PRO A 74 3.34 -18.04 12.15
N GLN A 75 3.93 -18.02 10.95
CA GLN A 75 3.72 -16.94 9.99
C GLN A 75 2.25 -16.81 9.58
N ILE A 76 1.84 -15.59 9.26
CA ILE A 76 0.50 -15.33 8.71
C ILE A 76 0.62 -15.09 7.21
N GLU A 77 -0.07 -15.90 6.40
CA GLU A 77 -0.17 -15.69 4.96
C GLU A 77 -1.60 -15.30 4.53
N ARG A 78 -1.69 -14.33 3.62
CA ARG A 78 -2.91 -13.95 2.91
C ARG A 78 -2.61 -13.83 1.42
N LYS A 79 -3.19 -14.72 0.61
CA LYS A 79 -2.93 -14.77 -0.84
C LYS A 79 -3.54 -13.61 -1.62
N ALA A 80 -4.64 -13.04 -1.13
CA ALA A 80 -5.38 -11.96 -1.77
C ALA A 80 -5.93 -10.98 -0.71
N LEU A 81 -5.03 -10.24 -0.06
CA LEU A 81 -5.42 -9.19 0.88
C LEU A 81 -5.95 -7.99 0.11
N GLN A 82 -7.21 -7.62 0.34
CA GLN A 82 -7.85 -6.51 -0.35
C GLN A 82 -7.39 -5.15 0.18
N LEU A 83 -6.73 -4.36 -0.65
CA LEU A 83 -6.27 -3.01 -0.30
C LEU A 83 -7.27 -1.94 -0.75
N ALA A 84 -7.77 -2.05 -1.98
CA ALA A 84 -8.71 -1.11 -2.56
C ALA A 84 -10.13 -1.21 -1.97
N THR A 85 -10.92 -0.16 -2.13
CA THR A 85 -12.34 -0.14 -1.73
C THR A 85 -13.13 -1.25 -2.45
N PRO A 86 -13.93 -2.07 -1.75
CA PRO A 86 -14.80 -3.07 -2.36
C PRO A 86 -15.93 -2.41 -3.16
N GLY A 87 -16.41 -3.09 -4.21
CA GLY A 87 -17.51 -2.63 -5.06
C GLY A 87 -17.07 -2.12 -6.43
N THR A 88 -18.03 -1.57 -7.18
CA THR A 88 -17.92 -1.20 -8.60
C THR A 88 -17.74 0.30 -8.86
N GLY A 89 -17.70 1.13 -7.81
CA GLY A 89 -17.54 2.59 -7.94
C GLY A 89 -16.09 3.02 -8.23
N PRO A 90 -15.86 4.28 -8.66
CA PRO A 90 -14.51 4.81 -8.88
C PRO A 90 -13.69 4.71 -7.59
N LYS A 91 -12.56 3.99 -7.67
CA LYS A 91 -11.69 3.74 -6.52
C LYS A 91 -10.63 4.83 -6.43
N GLY A 92 -10.81 5.75 -5.49
CA GLY A 92 -9.74 6.66 -5.09
C GLY A 92 -8.64 5.92 -4.32
N PRO A 93 -7.45 6.54 -4.18
CA PRO A 93 -6.42 6.01 -3.30
C PRO A 93 -6.95 5.96 -1.86
N VAL A 94 -6.59 4.90 -1.14
CA VAL A 94 -7.05 4.65 0.23
C VAL A 94 -5.90 4.21 1.08
N ALA A 95 -5.94 4.57 2.36
CA ALA A 95 -5.10 3.96 3.38
C ALA A 95 -5.89 2.84 4.05
N VAL A 96 -5.38 1.60 3.99
CA VAL A 96 -5.96 0.45 4.66
C VAL A 96 -5.10 0.04 5.84
N VAL A 97 -5.75 -0.33 6.94
CA VAL A 97 -5.10 -0.69 8.20
C VAL A 97 -5.54 -2.07 8.66
N PHE A 98 -4.57 -2.92 8.99
CA PHE A 98 -4.78 -4.21 9.62
C PHE A 98 -4.01 -4.29 10.95
N ALA A 99 -4.57 -5.02 11.90
CA ALA A 99 -3.96 -5.34 13.18
C ALA A 99 -3.66 -6.84 13.22
N ILE A 100 -2.49 -7.20 13.71
CA ILE A 100 -2.19 -8.54 14.19
C ILE A 100 -2.67 -8.61 15.64
N LYS A 101 -3.53 -9.57 15.93
CA LYS A 101 -4.10 -9.80 17.27
C LYS A 101 -3.98 -11.27 17.66
N GLU A 102 -3.74 -11.54 18.93
CA GLU A 102 -3.94 -12.85 19.50
C GLU A 102 -5.43 -13.22 19.56
N LYS A 103 -5.75 -14.46 19.15
CA LYS A 103 -7.07 -15.07 19.35
C LYS A 103 -6.94 -16.56 19.59
N LYS A 104 -7.20 -16.98 20.83
CA LYS A 104 -7.13 -18.39 21.30
C LYS A 104 -5.74 -19.04 21.13
N GLY A 105 -4.68 -18.29 21.42
CA GLY A 105 -3.29 -18.70 21.30
C GLY A 105 -2.69 -18.53 19.90
N GLU A 106 -3.47 -18.09 18.92
CA GLU A 106 -3.01 -17.91 17.54
C GLU A 106 -2.99 -16.45 17.13
N GLN A 107 -1.95 -16.04 16.39
CA GLN A 107 -1.86 -14.72 15.81
C GLN A 107 -2.71 -14.63 14.53
N ILE A 108 -3.64 -13.68 14.50
CA ILE A 108 -4.54 -13.45 13.36
C ILE A 108 -4.42 -12.03 12.82
N LEU A 109 -4.49 -11.90 11.50
CA LEU A 109 -4.61 -10.60 10.85
C LEU A 109 -6.08 -10.18 10.76
N ARG A 110 -6.41 -9.01 11.31
CA ARG A 110 -7.75 -8.43 11.35
C ARG A 110 -7.80 -7.06 10.69
N PHE A 111 -8.82 -6.84 9.87
CA PHE A 111 -9.10 -5.52 9.29
C PHE A 111 -9.51 -4.54 10.40
N VAL A 112 -8.85 -3.39 10.45
CA VAL A 112 -9.14 -2.31 11.41
C VAL A 112 -9.98 -1.24 10.74
N GLY A 113 -9.57 -0.80 9.56
CA GLY A 113 -10.26 0.28 8.88
C GLY A 113 -9.63 0.62 7.53
N ARG A 114 -10.35 1.49 6.82
CA ARG A 114 -9.91 2.08 5.56
C ARG A 114 -10.37 3.53 5.52
N SER A 115 -9.51 4.42 5.07
CA SER A 115 -9.83 5.84 4.89
C SER A 115 -9.40 6.32 3.51
N ALA A 116 -10.05 7.37 3.01
CA ALA A 116 -9.60 8.04 1.80
C ALA A 116 -8.21 8.62 2.03
N LYS A 117 -7.28 8.33 1.12
CA LYS A 117 -5.95 8.92 1.17
C LYS A 117 -6.05 10.33 0.59
N LYS A 118 -5.66 11.33 1.39
CA LYS A 118 -5.49 12.69 0.87
C LYS A 118 -4.25 12.68 -0.02
N ILE A 119 -4.41 12.92 -1.31
CA ILE A 119 -3.29 13.17 -2.21
C ILE A 119 -2.74 14.56 -1.80
N GLN A 120 -1.50 14.62 -1.31
CA GLN A 120 -0.86 15.90 -1.05
C GLN A 120 -0.43 16.51 -2.39
N ASP A 121 -1.25 17.38 -2.95
CA ASP A 121 -0.98 18.04 -4.24
C ASP A 121 0.08 19.16 -4.15
N ASN A 122 0.59 19.49 -2.95
CA ASN A 122 1.60 20.52 -2.77
C ASN A 122 2.87 19.97 -2.12
N PRO A 123 4.07 20.21 -2.68
CA PRO A 123 5.28 20.11 -1.88
C PRO A 123 5.18 21.17 -0.79
N THR A 124 5.08 20.75 0.47
CA THR A 124 5.29 21.64 1.60
C THR A 124 6.72 22.16 1.49
N ILE A 125 6.91 23.36 0.93
CA ILE A 125 8.16 24.08 1.05
C ILE A 125 8.26 24.46 2.54
N ILE A 126 9.00 23.68 3.31
CA ILE A 126 9.40 24.07 4.66
C ILE A 126 10.44 25.17 4.48
N ILE A 127 10.00 26.43 4.48
CA ILE A 127 10.91 27.57 4.61
C ILE A 127 11.30 27.62 6.08
N ASN A 128 12.44 27.00 6.41
CA ASN A 128 13.10 27.26 7.69
C ASN A 128 13.65 28.68 7.63
N ASN A 129 12.85 29.67 8.06
CA ASN A 129 13.39 30.99 8.36
C ASN A 129 14.27 30.85 9.60
N LYS A 130 15.58 30.97 9.38
CA LYS A 130 16.60 31.12 10.42
C LYS A 130 16.53 32.50 11.05
#